data_AF-A0A2E8H0G8-F1
#
_entry.id   AF-A0A2E8H0G8-F1
#
_cell.length_a   1.000
_cell.length_b   1.000
_cell.length_c   1.000
_cell.angle_alpha   90.00
_cell.angle_beta   90.00
_cell.angle_gamma   90.00
#
_symmetry.space_group_name_H-M   'P 1'
#
loop_
_entity.id
_entity.type
_entity.pdbx_description
1 polymer ?
#
loop_
_entity_poly.entity_id
_entity_poly.type
_entity_poly.pdbx_seq_one_letter_code
_entity_poly.pdbx_strand_id
1 'polypeptide(L)' 'MEYVDDTGELYRRIETLEVKQVDSHPTVTRLRVSDLRSGGNTLSEFSKIQYDLDIPESLFAERTLRNPSRRWFSAR' A
#
# COMPACT_ATOMS: atom_id res chain seq x y z
N MET A 1 -8.38 -0.19 -11.78
CA MET A 1 -9.61 -0.10 -10.95
C MET A 1 -10.14 1.31 -11.01
N GLU A 2 -11.45 1.46 -10.98
CA GLU A 2 -12.15 2.73 -11.17
C GLU A 2 -13.15 2.93 -10.02
N TYR A 3 -13.25 4.15 -9.51
CA TYR A 3 -14.06 4.51 -8.36
C TYR A 3 -15.01 5.65 -8.75
N VAL A 4 -16.29 5.42 -8.51
CA VAL A 4 -17.37 6.40 -8.70
C VAL A 4 -17.78 6.99 -7.36
N ASP A 5 -18.24 8.24 -7.38
CA ASP A 5 -18.82 8.88 -6.21
C ASP A 5 -20.31 8.53 -6.03
N ASP A 6 -20.98 9.20 -5.11
CA ASP A 6 -22.42 9.04 -4.82
C ASP A 6 -23.33 9.52 -5.96
N THR A 7 -22.82 10.41 -6.82
CA THR A 7 -23.53 10.88 -8.03
C THR A 7 -23.34 9.96 -9.24
N GLY A 8 -22.43 8.99 -9.14
CA GLY A 8 -22.04 8.08 -10.22
C GLY A 8 -20.92 8.61 -11.12
N GLU A 9 -20.31 9.74 -10.77
CA GLU A 9 -19.19 10.32 -11.51
C GLU A 9 -17.89 9.56 -11.19
N LEU A 10 -17.17 9.16 -12.23
CA LEU A 10 -15.83 8.59 -12.07
C LEU A 10 -14.86 9.66 -11.59
N TYR A 11 -14.35 9.53 -10.37
CA TYR A 11 -13.45 10.53 -9.78
C TYR A 11 -12.04 10.00 -9.52
N ARG A 12 -11.82 8.69 -9.46
CA ARG A 12 -10.49 8.11 -9.18
C ARG A 12 -10.23 6.86 -10.00
N ARG A 13 -9.01 6.77 -10.54
CA ARG A 13 -8.48 5.59 -11.25
C ARG A 13 -7.21 5.09 -10.58
N ILE A 14 -7.14 3.78 -10.32
CA ILE A 14 -5.94 3.10 -9.82
C ILE A 14 -5.41 2.17 -10.93
N GLU A 15 -4.14 2.35 -11.26
CA GLU A 15 -3.44 1.62 -12.31
C GLU A 15 -2.29 0.83 -11.70
N THR A 16 -2.28 -0.48 -11.91
CA THR A 16 -1.13 -1.33 -11.57
C THR A 16 -0.09 -1.17 -12.67
N LEU A 17 1.09 -0.68 -12.30
CA LEU A 17 2.19 -0.42 -13.25
C LEU A 17 3.22 -1.54 -13.26
N GLU A 18 3.42 -2.24 -12.14
CA GLU A 18 4.38 -3.34 -12.05
C GLU A 18 3.89 -4.39 -11.06
N VAL A 19 4.04 -5.66 -11.44
CA VAL A 19 3.83 -6.84 -10.60
C VAL A 19 5.10 -7.68 -10.62
N LYS A 20 5.55 -8.13 -9.45
CA LYS A 20 6.72 -9.01 -9.28
C LYS A 20 6.34 -10.22 -8.44
N GLN A 21 7.00 -11.35 -8.66
CA GLN A 21 6.97 -12.47 -7.72
C GLN A 21 7.89 -12.15 -6.54
N VAL A 22 7.34 -12.09 -5.32
CA VAL A 22 8.09 -11.91 -4.07
C VAL A 22 7.71 -13.05 -3.14
N ASP A 23 8.69 -13.85 -2.73
CA ASP A 23 8.48 -15.06 -1.90
C ASP A 23 7.38 -15.99 -2.44
N SER A 24 7.31 -16.14 -3.77
CA SER A 24 6.28 -16.91 -4.50
C SER A 24 4.88 -16.26 -4.58
N HIS A 25 4.70 -15.05 -4.05
CA HIS A 25 3.47 -14.28 -4.15
C HIS A 25 3.54 -13.25 -5.29
N PRO A 26 2.52 -13.18 -6.18
CA PRO A 26 2.41 -12.08 -7.13
C PRO A 26 2.04 -10.79 -6.39
N THR A 27 2.93 -9.82 -6.42
CA THR A 27 2.83 -8.59 -5.62
C THR A 27 2.94 -7.37 -6.51
N VAL A 28 1.99 -6.44 -6.37
CA VAL A 28 2.08 -5.12 -7.00
C VAL A 28 3.22 -4.33 -6.35
N THR A 29 4.23 -3.97 -7.13
CA THR A 29 5.40 -3.20 -6.65
C THR A 29 5.35 -1.74 -7.08
N ARG A 30 4.50 -1.41 -8.06
CA ARG A 30 4.29 -0.03 -8.50
C ARG A 30 2.85 0.20 -8.92
N LEU A 31 2.25 1.29 -8.44
CA LEU A 31 0.91 1.71 -8.82
C LEU A 31 0.82 3.23 -8.99
N ARG A 32 -0.12 3.66 -9.84
CA ARG A 32 -0.52 5.06 -9.98
C ARG A 32 -1.96 5.21 -9.55
N VAL A 33 -2.23 6.21 -8.72
CA VAL A 33 -3.58 6.66 -8.37
C VAL A 33 -3.78 8.03 -8.99
N SER A 34 -4.76 8.15 -9.87
CA SER A 34 -5.12 9.40 -10.55
C SER A 34 -6.45 9.90 -9.99
N ASP A 35 -6.48 11.17 -9.56
CA ASP A 35 -7.69 11.91 -9.24
C ASP A 35 -8.14 12.66 -10.50
N LEU A 36 -9.31 12.29 -11.01
CA LEU A 36 -9.81 12.79 -12.28
C LEU A 36 -10.47 14.18 -12.15
N ARG A 37 -10.80 14.61 -10.93
CA ARG A 37 -11.38 15.94 -10.68
C ARG A 37 -10.31 17.01 -10.63
N SER A 38 -9.24 16.73 -9.89
CA SER A 38 -8.12 17.66 -9.76
C SER A 38 -7.08 17.52 -10.88
N GLY A 39 -7.07 16.38 -11.60
CA GLY A 39 -6.04 16.03 -12.58
C GLY A 39 -4.71 15.57 -11.94
N GLY A 40 -4.62 15.59 -10.61
CA GLY A 40 -3.44 15.15 -9.87
C GLY A 40 -3.27 13.63 -9.90
N ASN A 41 -2.05 13.18 -9.66
CA ASN A 41 -1.78 11.76 -9.45
C ASN A 41 -0.73 11.52 -8.35
N THR A 42 -0.79 10.32 -7.77
CA THR A 42 0.22 9.80 -6.86
C THR A 42 0.82 8.54 -7.47
N LEU A 43 2.14 8.48 -7.49
CA LEU A 43 2.90 7.29 -7.85
C LEU A 43 3.41 6.63 -6.57
N SER A 44 3.10 5.35 -6.37
CA SER A 44 3.58 4.57 -5.22
C SER A 44 4.49 3.44 -5.69
N GLU A 45 5.66 3.35 -5.06
CA GLU A 45 6.68 2.33 -5.29
C GLU A 45 7.00 1.64 -3.98
N PHE A 46 6.90 0.31 -3.96
CA PHE A 46 7.15 -0.52 -2.80
C PHE A 46 8.49 -1.23 -2.93
N SER A 47 9.26 -1.27 -1.83
CA SER A 47 10.57 -1.92 -1.77
C SER A 47 10.72 -2.67 -0.45
N LYS A 48 11.71 -3.58 -0.38
CA LYS A 48 12.01 -4.41 0.82
C LYS A 48 10.79 -5.23 1.30
N ILE A 49 9.97 -5.71 0.36
CA ILE A 49 8.77 -6.51 0.63
C ILE A 49 9.21 -7.91 1.11
N GLN A 50 8.57 -8.40 2.16
CA GLN A 50 8.80 -9.71 2.77
C GLN A 50 7.46 -10.29 3.24
N TYR A 51 7.29 -11.60 3.12
CA TYR A 51 6.10 -12.32 3.57
C TYR A 51 6.37 -13.25 4.75
N ASP A 52 5.30 -13.74 5.38
CA ASP A 52 5.32 -14.80 6.40
C ASP A 52 6.29 -14.59 7.57
N LEU A 53 6.46 -13.32 7.98
CA LEU A 53 7.40 -12.93 9.04
C LEU A 53 6.96 -13.31 10.47
N ASP A 54 5.82 -14.00 10.64
CA ASP A 54 5.26 -14.35 11.96
C ASP A 54 5.15 -13.14 12.90
N ILE A 55 4.56 -12.05 12.39
CA ILE A 55 4.40 -10.80 13.14
C ILE A 55 3.38 -11.00 14.27
N PRO A 56 3.75 -10.83 15.56
CA PRO A 56 2.84 -11.05 16.67
C PRO A 56 1.61 -10.15 16.61
N GLU A 57 0.42 -10.72 16.82
CA GLU A 57 -0.86 -10.00 16.82
C GLU A 57 -0.86 -8.78 17.75
N SER A 58 -0.18 -8.91 18.90
CA SER A 58 -0.06 -7.85 19.92
C SER A 58 0.58 -6.55 19.41
N LEU A 59 1.20 -6.55 18.22
CA LEU A 59 1.74 -5.37 17.54
C LEU A 59 0.67 -4.57 16.79
N PHE A 60 -0.47 -5.16 16.43
CA PHE A 60 -1.58 -4.47 15.77
C PHE A 60 -2.50 -3.79 16.80
N ALA A 61 -1.89 -3.04 17.72
CA ALA A 61 -2.58 -2.32 18.78
C ALA A 61 -2.16 -0.85 18.78
N GLU A 62 -3.05 0.04 19.23
CA GLU A 62 -2.79 1.48 19.25
C GLU A 62 -1.51 1.86 20.02
N ARG A 63 -1.20 1.14 21.11
CA ARG A 63 0.04 1.34 21.88
C ARG A 63 1.31 1.17 21.04
N THR A 64 1.29 0.32 20.02
CA THR A 64 2.45 0.09 19.12
C THR A 64 2.71 1.31 18.24
N LEU A 65 1.68 2.09 17.92
CA LEU A 65 1.84 3.37 17.23
C LEU A 65 2.54 4.41 18.12
N ARG A 66 2.32 4.36 19.44
CA ARG A 66 2.96 5.26 20.42
C ARG A 66 4.38 4.84 20.79
N ASN A 67 4.63 3.54 20.92
CA ASN A 67 5.94 3.00 21.30
C ASN A 67 6.29 1.77 20.44
N PRO A 68 6.74 2.00 19.19
CA PRO A 68 6.98 0.92 18.23
C PRO A 68 8.22 0.08 18.61
N SER A 69 8.10 -1.23 18.46
CA SER A 69 9.21 -2.15 18.70
C SER A 69 10.34 -1.95 17.69
N ARG A 70 11.56 -1.74 18.17
CA ARG A 70 12.76 -1.58 17.31
C ARG A 70 13.06 -2.80 16.44
N ARG A 71 12.63 -4.01 16.84
CA ARG A 71 12.84 -5.23 16.04
C ARG A 71 12.12 -5.19 14.70
N TRP A 72 10.91 -4.61 14.68
CA TRP A 72 10.01 -4.64 13.53
C TRP A 72 10.02 -3.33 12.75
N PHE A 73 10.28 -2.21 13.43
CA PHE A 73 10.15 -0.87 12.86
C PHE A 73 11.50 -0.14 12.75
N SER A 74 12.63 -0.85 12.72
CA SER A 74 13.92 -0.18 12.52
C SER A 74 14.05 0.37 11.09
N ALA A 75 14.26 1.68 10.97
CA ALA A 75 14.69 2.29 9.72
C ALA A 75 16.12 1.83 9.39
N ARG A 76 16.25 0.85 8.50
CA ARG A 76 17.48 0.50 7.80
C ARG A 76 17.16 0.32 6.33
#